data_AF-A0A6M2ACZ8-F1
#
_entry.id   AF-A0A6M2ACZ8-F1
#
_cell.length_a   1.000
_cell.length_b   1.000
_cell.length_c   1.000
_cell.angle_alpha   90.00
_cell.angle_beta   90.00
_cell.angle_gamma   90.00
#
_symmetry.space_group_name_H-M   'P 1'
#
loop_
_entity.id
_entity.type
_entity.pdbx_description
1 polymer ?
#
loop_
_entity_poly.entity_id
_entity_poly.type
_entity_poly.pdbx_seq_one_letter_code
_entity_poly.pdbx_strand_id
1 'polypeptide(L)'
;MKASFLKVINPAPILNTKNFNSVFGGKNKRDLKTDEKGHIRALEFIALKDMIFEIIEKTDFPYIYKIKCDFYKNNYYEKSELYIDSRFTTFIKDQKEISLKYILDKKKILKNLLSYLGREYLWGGNFSKGIKTLSKYYPAAKSLQQKEKDKWILKGVDCSGILFEATNGYTPRNTSELLNYKEPVFIKDLKPDQIAKNVKPLDIIVFKGHDVIVLDSNYTIESSENFGVIKTPLIERLNEIHKTKKAANFYKNDNDYVIRRWI
;
A
#
# COMPACT_ATOMS: atom_id res chain seq x y z
N MET A 1 -8.15 -16.27 29.92
CA MET A 1 -7.42 -16.57 28.67
C MET A 1 -6.91 -15.27 28.08
N LYS A 2 -5.60 -15.15 27.82
CA LYS A 2 -5.00 -13.95 27.21
C LYS A 2 -5.45 -13.87 25.75
N ALA A 3 -5.79 -12.69 25.25
CA ALA A 3 -6.08 -12.49 23.84
C ALA A 3 -4.81 -12.70 23.02
N SER A 4 -4.93 -13.41 21.89
CA SER A 4 -3.79 -13.75 21.02
C SER A 4 -3.74 -12.91 19.76
N PHE A 5 -4.81 -12.17 19.45
CA PHE A 5 -4.94 -11.44 18.19
C PHE A 5 -5.56 -10.05 18.39
N LEU A 6 -5.25 -9.16 17.45
CA LEU A 6 -5.89 -7.86 17.27
C LEU A 6 -6.68 -7.84 15.96
N LYS A 7 -7.97 -7.49 16.02
CA LYS A 7 -8.77 -7.14 14.86
C LYS A 7 -8.83 -5.63 14.70
N VAL A 8 -8.54 -5.15 13.50
CA VAL A 8 -8.66 -3.73 13.15
C VAL A 8 -10.13 -3.32 13.08
N ILE A 9 -10.54 -2.35 13.88
CA ILE A 9 -11.92 -1.81 13.86
C ILE A 9 -12.02 -0.51 13.06
N ASN A 10 -10.92 0.23 12.97
CA ASN A 10 -10.72 1.42 12.15
C ASN A 10 -9.35 1.35 11.48
N PRO A 11 -9.16 1.91 10.28
CA PRO A 11 -7.85 1.93 9.61
C PRO A 11 -6.74 2.34 10.59
N ALA A 12 -5.66 1.57 10.63
CA ALA A 12 -4.62 1.71 11.63
C ALA A 12 -3.24 1.76 10.95
N PRO A 13 -2.36 2.71 11.29
CA PRO A 13 -1.00 2.66 10.76
C PRO A 13 -0.24 1.49 11.36
N ILE A 14 0.48 0.77 10.49
CA ILE A 14 1.47 -0.22 10.89
C ILE A 14 2.84 0.41 10.69
N LEU A 15 3.60 0.50 11.78
CA LEU A 15 4.92 1.12 11.77
C LEU A 15 6.01 0.08 12.02
N ASN A 16 7.21 0.34 11.49
CA ASN A 16 8.41 -0.43 11.80
C ASN A 16 9.11 -0.01 13.11
N THR A 17 8.42 0.77 13.94
CA THR A 17 8.91 1.22 15.24
C THR A 17 7.81 1.24 16.28
N LYS A 18 8.11 0.78 17.50
CA LYS A 18 7.19 0.88 18.64
C LYS A 18 6.93 2.33 19.08
N ASN A 19 7.82 3.28 18.78
CA ASN A 19 7.70 4.66 19.25
C ASN A 19 6.90 5.53 18.27
N PHE A 20 5.58 5.31 18.21
CA PHE A 20 4.66 6.07 17.36
C PHE A 20 4.75 7.58 17.62
N ASN A 21 4.92 8.00 18.87
CA ASN A 21 5.07 9.42 19.23
C ASN A 21 6.27 10.06 18.52
N SER A 22 7.37 9.33 18.34
CA SER A 22 8.54 9.85 17.61
C SER A 22 8.26 10.12 16.13
N VAL A 23 7.26 9.43 15.56
CA VAL A 23 6.84 9.60 14.17
C VAL A 23 5.84 10.75 14.05
N PHE A 24 4.86 10.81 14.96
CA PHE A 24 3.83 11.85 14.98
C PHE A 24 4.20 13.02 15.91
N GLY A 25 5.20 13.83 15.50
CA GLY A 25 5.52 15.09 16.16
C GLY A 25 6.67 15.04 17.18
N GLY A 26 7.08 13.85 17.64
CA GLY A 26 8.14 13.69 18.62
C GLY A 26 7.85 14.41 19.94
N LYS A 27 8.91 14.82 20.66
CA LYS A 27 8.79 15.58 21.93
C LYS A 27 8.05 16.91 21.74
N ASN A 28 8.22 17.55 20.59
CA ASN A 28 7.68 18.89 20.33
C ASN A 28 6.26 18.86 19.75
N LYS A 29 5.78 17.69 19.31
CA LYS A 29 4.49 17.49 18.64
C LYS A 29 4.25 18.37 17.41
N ARG A 30 5.32 18.83 16.74
CA ARG A 30 5.20 19.84 15.66
C ARG A 30 5.16 19.24 14.26
N ASP A 31 6.04 18.29 13.98
CA ASP A 31 6.29 17.82 12.61
C ASP A 31 6.38 16.29 12.55
N LEU A 32 5.88 15.71 11.46
CA LEU A 32 6.04 14.28 11.20
C LEU A 32 7.52 13.97 10.97
N LYS A 33 8.00 12.84 11.48
CA LYS A 33 9.33 12.35 11.17
C LYS A 33 9.37 11.85 9.73
N THR A 34 10.01 12.62 8.85
CA THR A 34 10.18 12.28 7.44
C THR A 34 11.65 12.30 7.02
N ASP A 35 11.97 11.65 5.91
CA ASP A 35 13.26 11.82 5.23
C ASP A 35 13.28 13.11 4.37
N GLU A 36 14.37 13.31 3.63
CA GLU A 36 14.57 14.46 2.73
C GLU A 36 13.55 14.53 1.59
N LYS A 37 12.97 13.40 1.18
CA LYS A 37 11.88 13.33 0.20
C LYS A 37 10.51 13.54 0.82
N GLY A 38 10.45 13.74 2.14
CA GLY A 38 9.19 13.85 2.87
C GLY A 38 8.51 12.50 3.13
N HIS A 39 9.17 11.37 2.95
CA HIS A 39 8.59 10.04 3.22
C HIS A 39 8.63 9.71 4.70
N ILE A 40 7.53 9.18 5.23
CA ILE A 40 7.46 8.65 6.59
C ILE A 40 8.03 7.24 6.56
N ARG A 41 9.36 7.10 6.61
CA ARG A 41 10.05 5.79 6.52
C ARG A 41 9.67 4.79 7.61
N ALA A 42 9.04 5.28 8.68
CA ALA A 42 8.50 4.43 9.72
C ALA A 42 7.19 3.72 9.33
N LEU A 43 6.45 4.25 8.35
CA LEU A 43 5.18 3.70 7.89
C LEU A 43 5.44 2.56 6.91
N GLU A 44 5.00 1.36 7.29
CA GLU A 44 5.06 0.18 6.42
C GLU A 44 3.80 0.11 5.56
N PHE A 45 2.63 0.17 6.20
CA PHE A 45 1.32 0.22 5.53
C PHE A 45 0.21 0.69 6.47
N ILE A 46 -1.01 0.84 5.95
CA ILE A 46 -2.21 1.11 6.74
C ILE A 46 -3.06 -0.17 6.77
N ALA A 47 -3.22 -0.77 7.94
CA ALA A 47 -4.11 -1.91 8.09
C ALA A 47 -5.57 -1.48 7.89
N LEU A 48 -6.29 -2.22 7.05
CA LEU A 48 -7.70 -1.98 6.74
C LEU A 48 -8.60 -2.64 7.78
N LYS A 49 -9.86 -2.19 7.83
CA LYS A 49 -10.86 -2.76 8.74
C LYS A 49 -10.98 -4.27 8.55
N ASP A 50 -11.17 -4.98 9.67
CA ASP A 50 -11.31 -6.43 9.78
C ASP A 50 -10.01 -7.22 9.53
N MET A 51 -8.89 -6.57 9.21
CA MET A 51 -7.57 -7.24 9.21
C MET A 51 -7.20 -7.71 10.62
N ILE A 52 -6.48 -8.84 10.67
CA ILE A 52 -6.15 -9.54 11.90
C ILE A 52 -4.64 -9.70 11.98
N PHE A 53 -4.14 -9.51 13.20
CA PHE A 53 -2.74 -9.62 13.52
C PHE A 53 -2.54 -10.53 14.73
N GLU A 54 -1.57 -11.42 14.65
CA GLU A 54 -1.09 -12.18 15.81
C GLU A 54 -0.30 -11.24 16.71
N ILE A 55 -0.59 -11.28 18.01
CA ILE A 55 0.15 -10.53 19.03
C ILE A 55 1.41 -11.33 19.39
N ILE A 56 2.57 -10.76 19.09
CA ILE A 56 3.86 -11.35 19.49
C ILE A 56 4.19 -10.92 20.92
N GLU A 57 4.12 -9.62 21.20
CA GLU A 57 4.36 -9.08 22.54
C GLU A 57 3.68 -7.72 22.74
N LYS A 58 3.44 -7.39 24.01
CA LYS A 58 3.08 -6.03 24.42
C LYS A 58 4.39 -5.26 24.67
N THR A 59 4.49 -4.06 24.11
CA THR A 59 5.69 -3.22 24.31
C THR A 59 5.64 -2.46 25.65
N ASP A 60 6.70 -1.72 25.95
CA ASP A 60 6.78 -0.72 27.02
C ASP A 60 5.83 0.47 26.82
N PHE A 61 5.33 0.70 25.59
CA PHE A 61 4.30 1.68 25.34
C PHE A 61 2.90 1.06 25.59
N PRO A 62 2.03 1.71 26.38
CA PRO A 62 0.84 1.07 26.95
C PRO A 62 -0.16 0.52 25.91
N TYR A 63 -0.20 1.15 24.73
CA TYR A 63 -1.12 0.81 23.64
C TYR A 63 -0.41 0.20 22.42
N ILE A 64 0.91 0.01 22.44
CA ILE A 64 1.63 -0.48 21.27
C ILE A 64 1.98 -1.95 21.43
N TYR A 65 1.65 -2.72 20.41
CA TYR A 65 1.89 -4.16 20.34
C TYR A 65 2.78 -4.47 19.16
N LYS A 66 3.73 -5.38 19.36
CA LYS A 66 4.46 -6.03 18.26
C LYS A 66 3.58 -7.13 17.70
N ILE A 67 3.48 -7.16 16.38
CA ILE A 67 2.53 -8.00 15.67
C ILE A 67 3.18 -8.76 14.51
N LYS A 68 2.47 -9.81 14.06
CA LYS A 68 2.78 -10.55 12.85
C LYS A 68 1.53 -10.71 11.99
N CYS A 69 1.72 -10.78 10.66
CA CYS A 69 0.68 -11.09 9.69
C CYS A 69 1.28 -11.83 8.48
N ASP A 70 0.43 -12.50 7.71
CA ASP A 70 0.87 -13.33 6.57
C ASP A 70 0.85 -12.58 5.23
N PHE A 71 0.08 -11.49 5.14
CA PHE A 71 -0.16 -10.73 3.90
C PHE A 71 0.84 -9.60 3.66
N TYR A 72 1.79 -9.39 4.57
CA TYR A 72 2.89 -8.44 4.41
C TYR A 72 4.21 -9.16 4.56
N LYS A 73 4.90 -9.38 3.44
CA LYS A 73 6.25 -9.97 3.44
C LYS A 73 7.27 -8.90 3.12
N ASN A 74 8.02 -8.47 4.12
CA ASN A 74 9.15 -7.58 3.88
C ASN A 74 10.35 -8.40 3.40
N ASN A 75 10.43 -8.61 2.08
CA ASN A 75 11.54 -9.34 1.46
C ASN A 75 12.81 -8.48 1.28
N TYR A 76 12.74 -7.17 1.53
CA TYR A 76 13.88 -6.25 1.38
C TYR A 76 14.61 -5.99 2.69
N TYR A 77 13.88 -5.96 3.80
CA TYR A 77 14.44 -5.83 5.14
C TYR A 77 14.15 -7.13 5.88
N GLU A 78 15.12 -8.05 5.89
CA GLU A 78 15.08 -9.19 6.80
C GLU A 78 14.80 -8.64 8.21
N LYS A 79 13.64 -8.99 8.78
CA LYS A 79 13.19 -8.60 10.13
C LYS A 79 12.66 -7.16 10.28
N SER A 80 11.80 -6.66 9.38
CA SER A 80 10.99 -5.50 9.77
C SER A 80 10.00 -5.90 10.86
N GLU A 81 10.28 -5.48 12.09
CA GLU A 81 9.35 -5.61 13.20
C GLU A 81 8.12 -4.75 12.93
N LEU A 82 6.92 -5.30 13.09
CA LEU A 82 5.68 -4.56 12.84
C LEU A 82 5.03 -4.20 14.16
N TYR A 83 4.54 -2.97 14.26
CA TYR A 83 3.90 -2.44 15.44
C TYR A 83 2.57 -1.79 15.10
N ILE A 84 1.59 -1.97 15.99
CA ILE A 84 0.24 -1.39 15.88
C ILE A 84 -0.19 -0.77 17.20
N ASP A 85 -0.95 0.32 17.12
CA ASP A 85 -1.63 0.93 18.26
C ASP A 85 -3.00 0.28 18.48
N SER A 86 -3.18 -0.36 19.64
CA SER A 86 -4.40 -1.10 19.99
C SER A 86 -5.64 -0.22 20.15
N ARG A 87 -5.49 1.11 20.21
CA ARG A 87 -6.63 2.04 20.20
C ARG A 87 -7.42 2.01 18.89
N PHE A 88 -6.85 1.45 17.81
CA PHE A 88 -7.52 1.24 16.52
C PHE A 88 -8.10 -0.17 16.35
N THR A 89 -7.96 -1.03 17.36
CA THR A 89 -8.27 -2.45 17.26
C THR A 89 -9.21 -2.90 18.38
N THR A 90 -9.59 -4.17 18.32
CA THR A 90 -10.21 -4.89 19.42
C THR A 90 -9.49 -6.23 19.59
N PHE A 91 -9.42 -6.72 20.82
CA PHE A 91 -8.83 -8.00 21.13
C PHE A 91 -9.79 -9.13 20.78
N ILE A 92 -9.28 -10.17 20.10
CA ILE A 92 -10.05 -11.38 19.79
C ILE A 92 -9.26 -12.62 20.23
N LYS A 93 -9.96 -13.75 20.40
CA LYS A 93 -9.36 -15.01 20.82
C LYS A 93 -8.87 -15.85 19.65
N ASP A 94 -9.64 -15.90 18.57
CA ASP A 94 -9.38 -16.73 17.40
C ASP A 94 -9.58 -15.93 16.11
N GLN A 95 -8.69 -16.14 15.13
CA GLN A 95 -8.77 -15.55 13.80
C GLN A 95 -9.97 -16.09 13.01
N LYS A 96 -10.42 -17.32 13.29
CA LYS A 96 -11.55 -17.98 12.60
C LYS A 96 -12.89 -17.25 12.75
N GLU A 97 -12.99 -16.35 13.72
CA GLU A 97 -14.20 -15.57 13.97
C GLU A 97 -14.49 -14.52 12.87
N ILE A 98 -13.58 -14.31 11.92
CA ILE A 98 -13.66 -13.19 10.96
C ILE A 98 -13.42 -13.67 9.54
N SER A 99 -14.34 -13.30 8.66
CA SER A 99 -14.18 -13.43 7.21
C SER A 99 -13.85 -12.06 6.62
N LEU A 100 -12.66 -11.93 6.04
CA LEU A 100 -12.26 -10.74 5.29
C LEU A 100 -13.12 -10.58 4.05
N LYS A 101 -13.80 -9.43 3.94
CA LYS A 101 -14.66 -9.11 2.80
C LYS A 101 -13.83 -8.48 1.68
N TYR A 102 -13.00 -9.30 1.04
CA TYR A 102 -12.24 -8.88 -0.13
C TYR A 102 -13.15 -8.43 -1.27
N ILE A 103 -12.64 -7.54 -2.12
CA ILE A 103 -13.34 -7.08 -3.30
C ILE A 103 -12.69 -7.73 -4.52
N LEU A 104 -13.36 -8.73 -5.09
CA LEU A 104 -12.93 -9.44 -6.29
C LEU A 104 -13.82 -9.13 -7.52
N ASP A 105 -14.86 -8.32 -7.37
CA ASP A 105 -15.65 -7.89 -8.52
C ASP A 105 -14.85 -6.88 -9.37
N LYS A 106 -14.53 -7.25 -10.61
CA LYS A 106 -13.67 -6.44 -11.51
C LYS A 106 -14.22 -5.02 -11.71
N LYS A 107 -15.55 -4.88 -11.88
CA LYS A 107 -16.20 -3.57 -12.10
C LYS A 107 -16.05 -2.69 -10.87
N LYS A 108 -16.22 -3.24 -9.67
CA LYS A 108 -16.04 -2.54 -8.40
C LYS A 108 -14.58 -2.14 -8.16
N ILE A 109 -13.62 -3.00 -8.48
CA ILE A 109 -12.19 -2.66 -8.38
C ILE A 109 -11.86 -1.48 -9.30
N LEU A 110 -12.25 -1.55 -10.58
CA LEU A 110 -12.03 -0.46 -11.54
C LEU A 110 -12.70 0.84 -11.11
N LYS A 111 -13.94 0.77 -10.59
CA LYS A 111 -14.65 1.92 -10.03
C LYS A 111 -13.89 2.53 -8.84
N ASN A 112 -13.36 1.69 -7.93
CA ASN A 112 -12.57 2.15 -6.80
C ASN A 112 -11.29 2.85 -7.27
N LEU A 113 -10.54 2.24 -8.19
CA LEU A 113 -9.32 2.82 -8.76
C LEU A 113 -9.58 4.20 -9.38
N LEU A 114 -10.63 4.34 -10.20
CA LEU A 114 -11.01 5.62 -10.79
C LEU A 114 -11.42 6.67 -9.74
N SER A 115 -12.02 6.25 -8.62
CA SER A 115 -12.38 7.15 -7.52
C SER A 115 -11.18 7.73 -6.77
N TYR A 116 -9.98 7.19 -7.03
CA TYR A 116 -8.72 7.65 -6.45
C TYR A 116 -7.99 8.66 -7.33
N LEU A 117 -8.47 8.98 -8.53
CA LEU A 117 -7.82 9.98 -9.38
C LEU A 117 -7.62 11.32 -8.65
N GLY A 118 -6.41 11.87 -8.76
CA GLY A 118 -6.01 13.11 -8.10
C GLY A 118 -5.71 12.97 -6.60
N ARG A 119 -5.68 11.75 -6.03
CA ARG A 119 -5.22 11.54 -4.65
C ARG A 119 -3.70 11.69 -4.59
N GLU A 120 -3.22 12.30 -3.52
CA GLU A 120 -1.79 12.51 -3.25
C GLU A 120 -1.05 11.19 -3.06
N TYR A 121 0.23 11.19 -3.47
CA TYR A 121 1.14 10.11 -3.15
C TYR A 121 1.53 10.14 -1.69
N LEU A 122 1.55 8.96 -1.05
CA LEU A 122 2.07 8.79 0.29
C LEU A 122 2.84 7.47 0.36
N TRP A 123 4.15 7.51 0.56
CA TRP A 123 4.97 6.32 0.77
C TRP A 123 4.43 5.49 1.95
N GLY A 124 4.18 4.20 1.74
CA GLY A 124 3.54 3.32 2.73
C GLY A 124 2.02 3.55 2.84
N GLY A 125 1.44 4.47 2.07
CA GLY A 125 0.01 4.76 2.08
C GLY A 125 -0.80 3.75 1.27
N ASN A 126 -1.92 3.30 1.84
CA ASN A 126 -2.95 2.52 1.13
C ASN A 126 -4.35 2.83 1.66
N PHE A 127 -4.57 4.08 2.08
CA PHE A 127 -5.85 4.56 2.56
C PHE A 127 -6.09 6.00 2.13
N SER A 128 -6.67 6.14 0.95
CA SER A 128 -6.92 7.40 0.22
C SER A 128 -7.68 8.46 1.02
N LYS A 129 -8.48 8.05 2.01
CA LYS A 129 -9.33 8.93 2.84
C LYS A 129 -8.62 9.49 4.07
N GLY A 130 -7.49 8.90 4.47
CA GLY A 130 -6.78 9.23 5.70
C GLY A 130 -7.51 8.78 6.97
N ILE A 131 -6.73 8.57 8.02
CA ILE A 131 -7.15 8.05 9.32
C ILE A 131 -7.45 9.23 10.26
N LYS A 132 -8.67 9.77 10.19
CA LYS A 132 -9.07 10.96 10.97
C LYS A 132 -8.84 10.83 12.48
N THR A 133 -8.93 9.61 13.02
CA THR A 133 -8.70 9.32 14.44
C THR A 133 -7.25 9.52 14.87
N LEU A 134 -6.28 9.58 13.93
CA LEU A 134 -4.88 9.91 14.27
C LEU A 134 -4.77 11.27 14.95
N SER A 135 -5.52 12.28 14.52
CA SER A 135 -5.49 13.60 15.15
C SER A 135 -5.97 13.59 16.60
N LYS A 136 -6.76 12.58 17.02
CA LYS A 136 -7.17 12.39 18.41
C LYS A 136 -6.08 11.71 19.23
N TYR A 137 -5.45 10.67 18.68
CA TYR A 137 -4.48 9.85 19.40
C TYR A 137 -3.06 10.39 19.41
N TYR A 138 -2.73 11.18 18.38
CA TYR A 138 -1.46 11.84 18.16
C TYR A 138 -1.71 13.28 17.66
N PRO A 139 -2.24 14.17 18.51
CA PRO A 139 -2.54 15.54 18.12
C PRO A 139 -1.26 16.33 17.83
N ALA A 140 -1.29 17.13 16.76
CA ALA A 140 -0.27 18.13 16.50
C ALA A 140 -0.41 19.29 17.50
N ALA A 141 0.72 19.81 18.00
CA ALA A 141 0.74 20.98 18.89
C ALA A 141 0.56 22.31 18.16
N LYS A 142 0.83 22.34 16.84
CA LYS A 142 0.64 23.53 16.01
C LYS A 142 -0.60 23.39 15.14
N SER A 143 -1.19 24.53 14.75
CA SER A 143 -2.17 24.53 13.67
C SER A 143 -1.48 24.14 12.36
N LEU A 144 -2.02 23.14 11.69
CA LEU A 144 -1.47 22.60 10.45
C LEU A 144 -2.19 23.19 9.23
N GLN A 145 -1.45 23.47 8.16
CA GLN A 145 -2.05 23.76 6.86
C GLN A 145 -2.71 22.51 6.28
N GLN A 146 -3.59 22.64 5.28
CA GLN A 146 -4.37 21.50 4.79
C GLN A 146 -3.51 20.33 4.28
N LYS A 147 -2.41 20.62 3.58
CA LYS A 147 -1.47 19.59 3.10
C LYS A 147 -0.78 18.86 4.26
N GLU A 148 -0.38 19.59 5.30
CA GLU A 148 0.19 19.00 6.51
C GLU A 148 -0.85 18.17 7.27
N LYS A 149 -2.11 18.64 7.37
CA LYS A 149 -3.21 17.90 7.98
C LYS A 149 -3.45 16.57 7.28
N ASP A 150 -3.53 16.61 5.94
CA ASP A 150 -3.73 15.42 5.11
C ASP A 150 -2.60 14.40 5.34
N LYS A 151 -1.35 14.86 5.35
CA LYS A 151 -0.19 14.00 5.66
C LYS A 151 -0.22 13.48 7.10
N TRP A 152 -0.63 14.29 8.07
CA TRP A 152 -0.72 13.91 9.48
C TRP A 152 -1.72 12.77 9.74
N ILE A 153 -2.81 12.76 8.98
CA ILE A 153 -3.78 11.67 9.00
C ILE A 153 -3.44 10.54 8.01
N LEU A 154 -2.23 10.56 7.42
CA LEU A 154 -1.79 9.57 6.43
C LEU A 154 -2.77 9.42 5.26
N LYS A 155 -3.32 10.53 4.76
CA LYS A 155 -4.21 10.56 3.60
C LYS A 155 -3.37 10.48 2.33
N GLY A 156 -3.51 9.37 1.62
CA GLY A 156 -2.81 9.14 0.37
C GLY A 156 -2.53 7.67 0.14
N VAL A 157 -1.99 7.38 -1.03
CA VAL A 157 -1.72 6.02 -1.49
C VAL A 157 -0.40 6.01 -2.27
N ASP A 158 0.44 5.01 -2.05
CA ASP A 158 1.56 4.72 -2.96
C ASP A 158 1.11 3.82 -4.12
N CYS A 159 2.06 3.45 -4.98
CA CYS A 159 1.84 2.67 -6.21
C CYS A 159 1.02 1.40 -5.93
N SER A 160 1.62 0.45 -5.21
CA SER A 160 0.96 -0.81 -4.85
C SER A 160 -0.23 -0.63 -3.89
N GLY A 161 -0.22 0.44 -3.10
CA GLY A 161 -1.28 0.80 -2.17
C GLY A 161 -2.63 1.06 -2.84
N ILE A 162 -2.67 1.55 -4.09
CA ILE A 162 -3.95 1.81 -4.77
C ILE A 162 -4.73 0.53 -5.03
N LEU A 163 -4.04 -0.52 -5.46
CA LEU A 163 -4.66 -1.81 -5.77
C LEU A 163 -5.00 -2.55 -4.48
N PHE A 164 -4.13 -2.46 -3.47
CA PHE A 164 -4.39 -2.98 -2.13
C PHE A 164 -5.66 -2.40 -1.53
N GLU A 165 -5.84 -1.08 -1.58
CA GLU A 165 -7.07 -0.42 -1.10
C GLU A 165 -8.29 -0.80 -1.95
N ALA A 166 -8.16 -0.76 -3.28
CA ALA A 166 -9.27 -1.05 -4.21
C ALA A 166 -9.84 -2.47 -4.03
N THR A 167 -9.03 -3.41 -3.59
CA THR A 167 -9.39 -4.82 -3.38
C THR A 167 -9.73 -5.16 -1.91
N ASN A 168 -9.71 -4.15 -1.03
CA ASN A 168 -9.84 -4.32 0.42
C ASN A 168 -8.81 -5.30 1.01
N GLY A 169 -7.55 -5.18 0.58
CA GLY A 169 -6.40 -5.91 1.11
C GLY A 169 -6.19 -7.32 0.54
N TYR A 170 -6.76 -7.63 -0.62
CA TYR A 170 -6.61 -8.95 -1.23
C TYR A 170 -5.27 -9.13 -1.97
N THR A 171 -4.81 -8.09 -2.65
CA THR A 171 -3.54 -8.15 -3.39
C THR A 171 -2.35 -8.00 -2.44
N PRO A 172 -1.14 -8.42 -2.83
CA PRO A 172 0.06 -8.14 -2.06
C PRO A 172 0.24 -6.65 -1.82
N ARG A 173 0.78 -6.28 -0.66
CA ARG A 173 1.00 -4.87 -0.30
C ARG A 173 2.23 -4.28 -0.98
N ASN A 174 3.27 -5.09 -1.24
CA ASN A 174 4.56 -4.60 -1.75
C ASN A 174 4.77 -4.98 -3.21
N THR A 175 5.41 -4.09 -3.97
CA THR A 175 5.78 -4.32 -5.38
C THR A 175 6.70 -5.52 -5.56
N SER A 176 7.58 -5.83 -4.60
CA SER A 176 8.41 -7.04 -4.64
C SER A 176 7.63 -8.34 -4.69
N GLU A 177 6.49 -8.39 -4.01
CA GLU A 177 5.60 -9.55 -4.05
C GLU A 177 4.81 -9.57 -5.36
N LEU A 178 4.42 -8.40 -5.89
CA LEU A 178 3.75 -8.27 -7.19
C LEU A 178 4.60 -8.78 -8.36
N LEU A 179 5.93 -8.72 -8.29
CA LEU A 179 6.82 -9.20 -9.35
C LEU A 179 6.61 -10.68 -9.71
N ASN A 180 6.15 -11.50 -8.77
CA ASN A 180 5.88 -12.93 -8.99
C ASN A 180 4.43 -13.33 -8.62
N TYR A 181 3.54 -12.35 -8.56
CA TYR A 181 2.16 -12.57 -8.14
C TYR A 181 1.33 -13.19 -9.26
N LYS A 182 0.79 -14.39 -9.02
CA LYS A 182 -0.12 -15.10 -9.94
C LYS A 182 0.50 -15.33 -11.33
N GLU A 183 -0.32 -15.33 -12.37
CA GLU A 183 0.07 -15.82 -13.69
C GLU A 183 0.82 -14.75 -14.50
N PRO A 184 1.89 -15.13 -15.21
CA PRO A 184 2.56 -14.22 -16.13
C PRO A 184 1.70 -13.96 -17.37
N VAL A 185 1.72 -12.71 -17.86
CA VAL A 185 1.35 -12.42 -19.26
C VAL A 185 2.64 -12.42 -20.08
N PHE A 186 2.69 -13.26 -21.11
CA PHE A 186 3.90 -13.42 -21.92
C PHE A 186 4.10 -12.23 -22.86
N ILE A 187 5.11 -11.41 -22.55
CA ILE A 187 5.43 -10.16 -23.23
C ILE A 187 6.88 -10.04 -23.69
N LYS A 188 7.71 -11.06 -23.41
CA LYS A 188 9.11 -11.06 -23.81
C LYS A 188 9.19 -10.83 -25.33
N ASP A 189 10.11 -9.94 -25.71
CA ASP A 189 10.39 -9.57 -27.11
C ASP A 189 9.23 -8.86 -27.84
N LEU A 190 8.12 -8.54 -27.15
CA LEU A 190 7.02 -7.75 -27.72
C LEU A 190 7.31 -6.24 -27.64
N LYS A 191 6.84 -5.52 -28.66
CA LYS A 191 6.78 -4.06 -28.69
C LYS A 191 5.57 -3.53 -27.90
N PRO A 192 5.60 -2.27 -27.42
CA PRO A 192 4.47 -1.65 -26.69
C PRO A 192 3.10 -1.86 -27.34
N ASP A 193 2.96 -1.65 -28.65
CA ASP A 193 1.68 -1.83 -29.36
C ASP A 193 1.19 -3.29 -29.39
N GLN A 194 2.11 -4.25 -29.35
CA GLN A 194 1.78 -5.68 -29.28
C GLN A 194 1.37 -6.05 -27.86
N ILE A 195 2.03 -5.48 -26.85
CA ILE A 195 1.68 -5.67 -25.44
C ILE A 195 0.30 -5.09 -25.15
N ALA A 196 0.01 -3.87 -25.65
CA ALA A 196 -1.29 -3.21 -25.46
C ALA A 196 -2.47 -4.05 -25.96
N LYS A 197 -2.27 -4.88 -27.00
CA LYS A 197 -3.29 -5.81 -27.53
C LYS A 197 -3.47 -7.07 -26.69
N ASN A 198 -2.48 -7.43 -25.87
CA ASN A 198 -2.45 -8.67 -25.09
C ASN A 198 -2.89 -8.50 -23.63
N VAL A 199 -2.80 -7.27 -23.11
CA VAL A 199 -3.21 -6.94 -21.74
C VAL A 199 -4.72 -6.83 -21.61
N LYS A 200 -5.22 -7.05 -20.40
CA LYS A 200 -6.62 -6.96 -20.01
C LYS A 200 -6.78 -6.01 -18.81
N PRO A 201 -7.99 -5.46 -18.59
CA PRO A 201 -8.28 -4.74 -17.36
C PRO A 201 -7.82 -5.50 -16.12
N LEU A 202 -7.19 -4.78 -15.19
CA LEU A 202 -6.57 -5.26 -13.95
C LEU A 202 -5.29 -6.08 -14.08
N ASP A 203 -4.76 -6.29 -15.30
CA ASP A 203 -3.37 -6.73 -15.43
C ASP A 203 -2.45 -5.67 -14.80
N ILE A 204 -1.40 -6.14 -14.13
CA ILE A 204 -0.45 -5.29 -13.41
C ILE A 204 0.86 -5.31 -14.17
N ILE A 205 1.31 -4.15 -14.65
CA ILE A 205 2.65 -3.94 -15.20
C ILE A 205 3.57 -3.62 -14.02
N VAL A 206 4.51 -4.49 -13.70
CA VAL A 206 5.32 -4.41 -12.48
C VAL A 206 6.81 -4.39 -12.83
N PHE A 207 7.55 -3.53 -12.16
CA PHE A 207 9.02 -3.51 -12.18
C PHE A 207 9.54 -3.12 -10.81
N LYS A 208 10.86 -3.20 -10.60
CA LYS A 208 11.45 -2.88 -9.29
C LYS A 208 11.07 -1.47 -8.83
N GLY A 209 10.38 -1.40 -7.70
CA GLY A 209 10.00 -0.17 -7.03
C GLY A 209 8.69 0.46 -7.49
N HIS A 210 7.98 -0.11 -8.48
CA HIS A 210 6.76 0.50 -9.00
C HIS A 210 5.82 -0.48 -9.72
N ASP A 211 4.55 -0.12 -9.80
CA ASP A 211 3.53 -0.86 -10.54
C ASP A 211 2.50 0.08 -11.19
N VAL A 212 1.92 -0.40 -12.28
CA VAL A 212 0.91 0.29 -13.10
C VAL A 212 -0.22 -0.69 -13.39
N ILE A 213 -1.46 -0.26 -13.20
CA ILE A 213 -2.64 -1.10 -13.38
C ILE A 213 -3.31 -0.75 -14.71
N VAL A 214 -3.59 -1.75 -15.54
CA VAL A 214 -4.35 -1.58 -16.78
C VAL A 214 -5.82 -1.34 -16.45
N LEU A 215 -6.40 -0.23 -16.91
CA LEU A 215 -7.83 0.06 -16.73
C LEU A 215 -8.68 -0.56 -17.85
N ASP A 216 -8.22 -0.39 -19.09
CA ASP A 216 -8.87 -0.82 -20.32
C ASP A 216 -7.85 -0.90 -21.47
N SER A 217 -8.32 -1.03 -22.73
CA SER A 217 -7.46 -1.14 -23.91
C SER A 217 -6.66 0.14 -24.22
N ASN A 218 -7.01 1.26 -23.60
CA ASN A 218 -6.49 2.58 -23.93
C ASN A 218 -5.75 3.23 -22.77
N TYR A 219 -6.03 2.82 -21.53
CA TYR A 219 -5.56 3.54 -20.34
C TYR A 219 -5.02 2.65 -19.24
N THR A 220 -4.10 3.24 -18.49
CA THR A 220 -3.53 2.75 -17.23
C THR A 220 -3.83 3.72 -16.09
N ILE A 221 -3.68 3.24 -14.86
CA ILE A 221 -3.69 4.04 -13.63
C ILE A 221 -2.52 3.64 -12.74
N GLU A 222 -1.91 4.63 -12.09
CA GLU A 222 -0.82 4.43 -11.14
C GLU A 222 -0.82 5.55 -10.09
N SER A 223 -0.20 5.30 -8.93
CA SER A 223 0.18 6.37 -8.00
C SER A 223 1.68 6.59 -8.05
N SER A 224 2.12 7.80 -8.39
CA SER A 224 3.54 8.15 -8.56
C SER A 224 3.97 9.24 -7.59
N GLU A 225 5.24 9.23 -7.15
CA GLU A 225 5.77 10.18 -6.15
C GLU A 225 5.48 11.65 -6.50
N ASN A 226 5.54 12.01 -7.79
CA ASN A 226 5.41 13.40 -8.24
C ASN A 226 3.98 13.83 -8.54
N PHE A 227 3.08 12.90 -8.89
CA PHE A 227 1.76 13.24 -9.42
C PHE A 227 0.60 12.64 -8.62
N GLY A 228 0.89 11.78 -7.64
CA GLY A 228 -0.16 10.99 -6.99
C GLY A 228 -0.82 10.06 -8.00
N VAL A 229 -2.12 9.85 -7.82
CA VAL A 229 -2.91 8.93 -8.64
C VAL A 229 -3.31 9.59 -9.96
N ILE A 230 -2.77 9.07 -11.05
CA ILE A 230 -2.97 9.58 -12.41
C ILE A 230 -3.44 8.49 -13.36
N LYS A 231 -4.18 8.92 -14.38
CA LYS A 231 -4.58 8.11 -15.53
C LYS A 231 -3.70 8.49 -16.71
N THR A 232 -3.12 7.49 -17.38
CA THR A 232 -2.19 7.68 -18.51
C THR A 232 -2.60 6.81 -19.69
N PRO A 233 -2.35 7.24 -20.95
CA PRO A 233 -2.56 6.37 -22.11
C PRO A 233 -1.65 5.14 -22.06
N LEU A 234 -2.23 3.94 -22.26
CA LEU A 234 -1.55 2.66 -22.11
C LEU A 234 -0.30 2.55 -22.99
N ILE A 235 -0.41 2.92 -24.27
CA ILE A 235 0.70 2.82 -25.23
C ILE A 235 1.82 3.80 -24.87
N GLU A 236 1.48 5.04 -24.51
CA GLU A 236 2.48 6.03 -24.08
C GLU A 236 3.21 5.55 -22.84
N ARG A 237 2.48 5.02 -21.85
CA ARG A 237 3.08 4.53 -20.61
C ARG A 237 3.97 3.30 -20.84
N LEU A 238 3.55 2.36 -21.68
CA LEU A 238 4.38 1.22 -22.08
C LEU A 238 5.65 1.69 -22.80
N ASN A 239 5.56 2.68 -23.70
CA ASN A 239 6.73 3.26 -24.36
C ASN A 239 7.71 3.88 -23.35
N GLU A 240 7.23 4.60 -22.34
CA GLU A 240 8.08 5.15 -21.29
C GLU A 240 8.81 4.07 -20.49
N ILE A 241 8.10 3.00 -20.11
CA ILE A 241 8.69 1.86 -19.40
C ILE A 241 9.75 1.20 -20.29
N HIS A 242 9.44 0.94 -21.57
CA HIS A 242 10.36 0.32 -22.54
C HIS A 242 11.66 1.10 -22.76
N LYS A 243 11.69 2.42 -22.53
CA LYS A 243 12.92 3.22 -22.62
C LYS A 243 13.96 2.85 -21.57
N THR A 244 13.52 2.35 -20.42
CA THR A 244 14.39 2.10 -19.25
C THR A 244 14.37 0.66 -18.75
N LYS A 245 13.39 -0.14 -19.19
CA LYS A 245 13.16 -1.52 -18.77
C LYS A 245 12.97 -2.45 -19.96
N LYS A 246 13.30 -3.72 -19.77
CA LYS A 246 13.16 -4.80 -20.72
C LYS A 246 11.90 -5.62 -20.42
N ALA A 247 11.05 -5.81 -21.42
CA ALA A 247 9.90 -6.70 -21.29
C ALA A 247 10.36 -8.15 -21.06
N ALA A 248 9.84 -8.78 -19.99
CA ALA A 248 10.15 -10.15 -19.63
C ALA A 248 8.89 -10.91 -19.20
N ASN A 249 8.92 -12.23 -19.39
CA ASN A 249 7.85 -13.11 -18.90
C ASN A 249 7.96 -13.35 -17.39
N PHE A 250 9.20 -13.43 -16.91
CA PHE A 250 9.57 -13.69 -15.52
C PHE A 250 10.62 -12.68 -15.09
N TYR A 251 10.48 -12.16 -13.88
CA TYR A 251 11.39 -11.15 -13.35
C TYR A 251 12.70 -11.84 -12.94
N LYS A 252 13.83 -11.42 -13.52
CA LYS A 252 15.15 -11.99 -13.22
C LYS A 252 16.15 -10.93 -12.75
N ASN A 253 16.00 -9.70 -13.21
CA ASN A 253 16.91 -8.61 -12.90
C ASN A 253 16.17 -7.26 -12.80
N ASP A 254 16.83 -6.26 -12.21
CA ASP A 254 16.27 -4.93 -11.96
C ASP A 254 15.90 -4.13 -13.21
N ASN A 255 16.41 -4.54 -14.38
CA ASN A 255 16.06 -3.93 -15.65
C ASN A 255 14.83 -4.57 -16.27
N ASP A 256 14.31 -5.67 -15.74
CA ASP A 256 13.10 -6.29 -16.26
C ASP A 256 11.84 -5.54 -15.79
N TYR A 257 10.83 -5.53 -16.64
CA TYR A 257 9.45 -5.38 -16.22
C TYR A 257 8.64 -6.58 -16.70
N VAL A 258 7.62 -6.93 -15.93
CA VAL A 258 6.74 -8.08 -16.17
C VAL A 258 5.29 -7.64 -16.12
N ILE A 259 4.40 -8.49 -16.64
CA ILE A 259 2.96 -8.30 -16.47
C ILE A 259 2.38 -9.49 -15.72
N ARG A 260 1.50 -9.21 -14.76
CA ARG A 260 0.80 -10.20 -13.94
C ARG A 260 -0.70 -10.12 -14.09
N ARG A 261 -1.31 -11.28 -14.30
CA ARG A 261 -2.75 -11.47 -14.36
C ARG A 261 -3.20 -12.28 -13.15
N TRP A 262 -4.07 -11.67 -12.34
CA TRP A 262 -4.43 -12.21 -11.04
C TRP A 262 -5.92 -12.50 -10.88
N ILE A 263 -6.75 -12.07 -11.84
CA ILE A 263 -8.20 -12.28 -11.89
C ILE A 263 -8.72 -12.36 -13.32
#